data_AF-T1I264-F1
#
_entry.id   AF-T1I264-F1
#
_cell.length_a   1.000
_cell.length_b   1.000
_cell.length_c   1.000
_cell.angle_alpha   90.00
_cell.angle_beta   90.00
_cell.angle_gamma   90.00
#
_symmetry.space_group_name_H-M   'P 1'
#
loop_
_entity.id
_entity.type
_entity.pdbx_description
1 polymer ?
#
loop_
_entity_poly.entity_id
_entity_poly.type
_entity_poly.pdbx_seq_one_letter_code
_entity_poly.pdbx_strand_id
1 'polypeptide(L)'
;MTESFGDKPHWVPQPTHEDPILETMGDVGVWQISIVVVMTLFNMPATLQLIAPEVEAMDGGFWCRRPPTLHNISIAEWIKLSGTTRPAELGGLEYNPCNIKKLNFSLSYEEMMKSRSADEITCTGWEYSQEWWTIIAQFNLACSKLPINTLAESVFSAGAACSCLIVGIAAD
;
A
#
# COMPACT_ATOMS: atom_id res chain seq x y z
N MET A 1 33.25 -70.96 -17.37
CA MET A 1 34.55 -70.36 -17.78
C MET A 1 34.30 -69.74 -19.13
N THR A 2 34.27 -68.43 -19.33
CA THR A 2 35.03 -67.35 -18.68
C THR A 2 34.28 -66.02 -18.82
N GLU A 3 34.45 -65.17 -17.82
CA GLU A 3 34.08 -63.75 -17.80
C GLU A 3 34.88 -62.90 -18.80
N SER A 4 34.27 -61.80 -19.27
CA SER A 4 34.89 -60.48 -19.57
C SER A 4 33.70 -59.55 -19.85
N PHE A 5 33.25 -58.67 -18.95
CA PHE A 5 33.87 -57.47 -18.38
C PHE A 5 34.44 -56.49 -19.41
N GLY A 6 33.66 -55.44 -19.68
CA GLY A 6 34.20 -54.11 -19.93
C GLY A 6 33.91 -53.50 -21.29
N ASP A 7 32.72 -52.93 -21.47
CA ASP A 7 32.57 -51.73 -22.29
C ASP A 7 31.82 -50.68 -21.47
N LYS A 8 32.55 -49.63 -21.09
CA LYS A 8 31.96 -48.41 -20.51
C LYS A 8 31.03 -47.81 -21.57
N PRO A 9 29.81 -47.35 -21.23
CA PRO A 9 29.07 -46.52 -22.16
C PRO A 9 29.86 -45.25 -22.41
N HIS A 10 30.34 -45.10 -23.63
CA HIS A 10 30.77 -43.82 -24.18
C HIS A 10 29.56 -42.89 -24.05
N TRP A 11 29.68 -41.86 -23.21
CA TRP A 11 28.69 -40.80 -23.12
C TRP A 11 28.69 -40.04 -24.45
N VAL A 12 27.91 -40.54 -25.40
CA VAL A 12 27.48 -39.74 -26.55
C VAL A 12 26.59 -38.65 -25.97
N PRO A 13 26.92 -37.35 -26.13
CA PRO A 13 25.97 -36.30 -25.82
C PRO A 13 24.72 -36.57 -26.66
N GLN A 14 23.60 -36.86 -26.02
CA GLN A 14 22.32 -36.87 -26.70
C GLN A 14 22.18 -35.50 -27.38
N PRO A 15 21.83 -35.43 -28.69
CA PRO A 15 21.53 -34.16 -29.31
C PRO A 15 20.44 -33.53 -28.45
N THR A 16 20.74 -32.37 -27.87
CA THR A 16 19.76 -31.56 -27.17
C THR A 16 18.65 -31.33 -28.17
N HIS A 17 17.52 -32.02 -27.99
CA HIS A 17 16.31 -31.72 -28.74
C HIS A 17 15.99 -30.29 -28.35
N GLU A 18 16.37 -29.34 -29.20
CA GLU A 18 16.10 -27.94 -28.95
C GLU A 18 14.60 -27.83 -28.70
N ASP A 19 14.24 -27.19 -27.59
CA ASP A 19 12.85 -27.07 -27.21
C ASP A 19 12.13 -26.38 -28.39
N PRO A 20 11.00 -26.90 -28.88
CA PRO A 20 10.31 -26.32 -30.04
C PRO A 20 9.96 -24.83 -29.83
N ILE A 21 9.89 -24.40 -28.57
CA ILE A 21 9.74 -23.00 -28.16
C ILE A 21 11.00 -22.18 -28.49
N LEU A 22 12.20 -22.71 -28.26
CA LEU A 22 13.48 -22.08 -28.61
C LEU A 22 13.67 -21.99 -30.13
N GLU A 23 13.29 -23.04 -30.87
CA GLU A 23 13.35 -23.05 -32.33
C GLU A 23 12.41 -22.00 -32.94
N THR A 24 11.24 -21.77 -32.31
CA THR A 24 10.26 -20.77 -32.76
C THR A 24 10.64 -19.35 -32.34
N MET A 25 11.27 -19.16 -31.17
CA MET A 25 11.64 -17.84 -30.64
C MET A 25 12.95 -17.29 -31.23
N GLY A 26 13.86 -18.17 -31.68
CA GLY A 26 15.18 -17.78 -32.15
C GLY A 26 16.11 -17.30 -31.03
N ASP A 27 17.41 -17.25 -31.33
CA ASP A 27 18.45 -16.88 -30.36
C ASP A 27 18.31 -15.42 -29.90
N VAL A 28 18.47 -15.18 -28.58
CA VAL A 28 18.36 -13.83 -28.02
C VAL A 28 19.54 -12.96 -28.44
N GLY A 29 19.31 -12.10 -29.42
CA GLY A 29 20.33 -11.21 -29.98
C GLY A 29 20.56 -9.92 -29.19
N VAL A 30 21.73 -9.30 -29.36
CA VAL A 30 22.08 -7.99 -28.77
C VAL A 30 21.06 -6.90 -29.12
N TRP A 31 20.43 -6.99 -30.28
CA TRP A 31 19.40 -6.06 -30.73
C TRP A 31 18.08 -6.24 -29.96
N GLN A 32 17.67 -7.49 -29.67
CA GLN A 32 16.50 -7.75 -28.83
C GLN A 32 16.72 -7.24 -27.40
N ILE A 33 17.92 -7.43 -26.84
CA ILE A 33 18.29 -6.88 -25.53
C ILE A 33 18.22 -5.34 -25.56
N SER A 34 18.70 -4.71 -26.62
CA SER A 34 18.66 -3.25 -26.78
C SER A 34 17.22 -2.72 -26.81
N ILE A 35 16.30 -3.42 -27.49
CA ILE A 35 14.88 -3.06 -27.51
C ILE A 35 14.27 -3.21 -26.12
N VAL A 36 14.55 -4.30 -25.40
CA VAL A 36 14.04 -4.51 -24.04
C VAL A 36 14.53 -3.39 -23.11
N VAL A 37 15.81 -3.02 -23.17
CA VAL A 37 16.36 -1.92 -22.35
C VAL A 37 15.69 -0.59 -22.67
N VAL A 38 15.48 -0.28 -23.95
CA VAL A 38 14.80 0.95 -24.37
C VAL A 38 13.34 0.93 -23.90
N MET A 39 12.63 -0.18 -24.08
CA MET A 39 11.26 -0.37 -23.56
C MET A 39 11.22 -0.13 -22.05
N THR A 40 12.08 -0.78 -21.28
CA THR A 40 12.10 -0.63 -19.81
C THR A 40 12.42 0.79 -19.39
N LEU A 41 13.34 1.48 -20.07
CA LEU A 41 13.69 2.87 -19.78
C LEU A 41 12.49 3.82 -19.94
N PHE A 42 11.67 3.61 -20.98
CA PHE A 42 10.46 4.41 -21.20
C PHE A 42 9.29 4.01 -20.29
N ASN A 43 9.22 2.75 -19.86
CA ASN A 43 8.18 2.28 -18.93
C ASN A 43 8.48 2.63 -17.46
N MET A 44 9.75 2.87 -17.10
CA MET A 44 10.17 3.17 -15.73
C MET A 44 9.48 4.43 -15.15
N PRO A 45 9.37 5.57 -15.86
CA PRO A 45 8.59 6.72 -15.39
C PRO A 45 7.13 6.40 -15.09
N ALA A 46 6.49 5.57 -15.92
CA ALA A 46 5.11 5.14 -15.69
C ALA A 46 4.98 4.31 -14.40
N THR A 47 5.97 3.45 -14.10
CA THR A 47 5.98 2.69 -12.85
C THR A 47 6.20 3.55 -11.61
N LEU A 48 7.00 4.62 -11.70
CA LEU A 48 7.20 5.54 -10.59
C LEU A 48 5.92 6.32 -10.25
N GLN A 49 5.12 6.68 -11.27
CA GLN A 49 3.82 7.30 -11.05
C GLN A 49 2.81 6.38 -10.39
N LEU A 50 2.94 5.07 -10.57
CA LEU A 50 2.07 4.08 -9.91
C LEU A 50 2.39 3.90 -8.43
N ILE A 51 3.62 4.23 -7.99
CA ILE A 51 4.08 4.12 -6.60
C ILE A 51 3.83 5.44 -5.82
N ALA A 52 3.44 6.51 -6.52
CA ALA A 52 3.18 7.81 -5.93
C ALA A 52 2.03 7.80 -4.89
N PRO A 53 0.88 7.14 -5.14
CA PRO A 53 -0.20 7.09 -4.17
C PRO A 53 0.20 6.45 -2.83
N GLU A 54 1.11 5.48 -2.84
CA GLU A 54 1.57 4.78 -1.64
C GLU A 54 2.44 5.67 -0.75
N VAL A 55 3.29 6.51 -1.36
CA VAL A 55 4.09 7.48 -0.60
C VAL A 55 3.26 8.68 -0.14
N GLU A 56 2.27 9.09 -0.93
CA GLU A 56 1.33 10.16 -0.58
C GLU A 56 0.26 9.72 0.42
N ALA A 57 0.01 8.41 0.56
CA ALA A 57 -0.88 7.86 1.57
C ALA A 57 -0.16 7.51 2.88
N MET A 58 1.10 7.89 3.04
CA MET A 58 1.81 7.65 4.30
C MET A 58 1.22 8.53 5.41
N ASP A 59 0.75 7.90 6.48
CA ASP A 59 0.11 8.58 7.60
C ASP A 59 1.12 9.48 8.35
N GLY A 60 1.12 10.76 8.01
CA GLY A 60 1.59 11.82 8.90
C GLY A 60 0.60 11.93 10.06
N GLY A 61 1.07 11.76 11.30
CA GLY A 61 0.21 11.70 12.50
C GLY A 61 -0.98 12.66 12.45
N PHE A 62 -2.17 12.12 12.70
CA PHE A 62 -3.44 12.82 12.58
C PHE A 62 -4.28 12.66 13.84
N TRP A 63 -5.14 13.64 14.11
CA TRP A 63 -6.01 13.67 15.27
C TRP A 63 -7.38 14.23 14.91
N CYS A 64 -8.36 13.95 15.76
CA CYS A 64 -9.71 14.47 15.55
C CYS A 64 -9.72 16.00 15.66
N ARG A 65 -10.41 16.67 14.72
CA ARG A 65 -10.54 18.13 14.68
C ARG A 65 -11.17 18.63 15.96
N ARG A 66 -10.63 19.73 16.50
CA ARG A 66 -11.14 20.28 17.74
C ARG A 66 -12.46 21.04 17.53
N PRO A 67 -13.44 20.90 18.44
CA PRO A 67 -14.65 21.71 18.38
C PRO A 67 -14.33 23.20 18.61
N PRO A 68 -15.13 24.11 18.02
CA PRO A 68 -14.89 25.55 18.07
C PRO A 68 -14.90 26.12 19.50
N THR A 69 -15.61 25.46 20.42
CA THR A 69 -15.68 25.83 21.85
C THR A 69 -14.34 25.67 22.58
N LEU A 70 -13.46 24.78 22.11
CA LEU A 70 -12.17 24.49 22.75
C LEU A 70 -10.97 24.95 21.89
N HIS A 71 -11.14 25.84 20.92
CA HIS A 71 -10.04 26.27 20.04
C HIS A 71 -8.81 26.82 20.79
N ASN A 72 -8.97 27.29 22.03
CA ASN A 72 -7.91 27.90 22.83
C ASN A 72 -6.86 26.93 23.46
N ILE A 73 -7.12 25.62 23.50
CA ILE A 73 -6.18 24.65 24.12
C ILE A 73 -5.06 24.21 23.17
N SER A 74 -4.02 23.52 23.65
CA SER A 74 -3.02 22.93 22.75
C SER A 74 -3.50 21.59 22.15
N ILE A 75 -2.90 21.17 21.03
CA ILE A 75 -3.20 19.87 20.39
C ILE A 75 -2.88 18.71 21.34
N ALA A 76 -1.77 18.80 22.08
CA ALA A 76 -1.37 17.78 23.04
C ALA A 76 -2.37 17.64 24.19
N GLU A 77 -2.91 18.75 24.71
CA GLU A 77 -3.97 18.72 25.73
C GLU A 77 -5.27 18.17 25.19
N TRP A 78 -5.62 18.52 23.94
CA TRP A 78 -6.80 18.00 23.27
C TRP A 78 -6.72 16.48 23.13
N ILE A 79 -5.60 15.95 22.62
CA ILE A 79 -5.37 14.51 22.46
C ILE A 79 -5.50 13.77 23.79
N LYS A 80 -4.98 14.34 24.88
CA LYS A 80 -5.11 13.75 26.23
C LYS A 80 -6.56 13.74 26.73
N LEU A 81 -7.33 14.78 26.41
CA LEU A 81 -8.71 14.93 26.85
C LEU A 81 -9.68 14.03 26.05
N SER A 82 -9.61 14.10 24.72
CA SER A 82 -10.54 13.46 23.80
C SER A 82 -10.14 12.03 23.43
N GLY A 83 -8.85 11.70 23.57
CA GLY A 83 -8.27 10.45 23.14
C GLY A 83 -8.92 9.21 23.73
N THR A 84 -9.24 8.28 22.84
CA THR A 84 -9.50 6.88 23.19
C THR A 84 -8.27 6.06 22.84
N THR A 85 -8.10 4.92 23.48
CA THR A 85 -6.97 4.02 23.22
C THR A 85 -7.48 2.65 22.81
N ARG A 86 -6.90 2.08 21.76
CA ARG A 86 -7.16 0.70 21.34
C ARG A 86 -6.04 -0.21 21.87
N PRO A 87 -6.33 -1.49 22.14
CA PRO A 87 -5.26 -2.46 22.32
C PRO A 87 -4.45 -2.55 21.02
N ALA A 88 -3.15 -2.30 21.11
CA ALA A 88 -2.23 -2.47 19.98
C ALA A 88 -2.02 -3.95 19.67
N GLU A 89 -1.87 -4.29 18.39
CA GLU A 89 -1.60 -5.67 17.90
C GLU A 89 -0.35 -6.29 18.57
N LEU A 90 0.66 -5.46 18.88
CA LEU A 90 1.93 -5.88 19.48
C LEU A 90 1.96 -5.84 21.02
N GLY A 91 0.79 -5.66 21.65
CA GLY A 91 0.67 -5.44 23.09
C GLY A 91 0.96 -3.99 23.48
N GLY A 92 -0.05 -3.31 24.02
CA GLY A 92 0.04 -1.90 24.41
C GLY A 92 -1.29 -1.18 24.24
N LEU A 93 -1.33 0.09 24.62
CA LEU A 93 -2.45 0.98 24.35
C LEU A 93 -2.01 1.98 23.29
N GLU A 94 -2.57 1.87 22.09
CA GLU A 94 -2.33 2.79 20.98
C GLU A 94 -3.43 3.85 20.92
N TYR A 95 -3.06 5.09 20.61
CA TYR A 95 -4.03 6.17 20.45
C TYR A 95 -4.94 5.92 19.26
N ASN A 96 -6.25 6.09 19.47
CA ASN A 96 -7.27 5.97 18.45
C ASN A 96 -7.64 7.36 17.90
N PRO A 97 -7.27 7.70 16.66
CA PRO A 97 -7.63 8.99 16.06
C PRO A 97 -9.05 9.02 15.45
N CYS A 98 -9.77 7.90 15.41
CA CYS A 98 -11.10 7.80 14.79
C CYS A 98 -12.24 7.95 15.78
N ASN A 99 -12.03 7.54 17.03
CA ASN A 99 -13.03 7.64 18.06
C ASN A 99 -12.53 8.57 19.16
N ILE A 100 -13.40 9.47 19.59
CA ILE A 100 -13.14 10.33 20.74
C ILE A 100 -14.19 10.09 21.82
N LYS A 101 -13.84 10.40 23.06
CA LYS A 101 -14.80 10.34 24.16
C LYS A 101 -15.91 11.37 23.96
N LYS A 102 -17.14 11.01 24.32
CA LYS A 102 -18.26 11.96 24.36
C LYS A 102 -18.05 12.95 25.51
N LEU A 103 -17.55 14.12 25.19
CA LEU A 103 -17.29 15.19 26.15
C LEU A 103 -18.50 16.11 26.28
N ASN A 104 -18.79 16.54 27.52
CA ASN A 104 -19.83 17.53 27.77
C ASN A 104 -19.21 18.93 27.84
N PHE A 105 -19.41 19.72 26.79
CA PHE A 105 -18.79 21.05 26.64
C PHE A 105 -19.31 22.12 27.61
N SER A 106 -20.36 21.81 28.38
CA SER A 106 -20.89 22.71 29.42
C SER A 106 -20.08 22.67 30.72
N LEU A 107 -19.21 21.67 30.89
CA LEU A 107 -18.40 21.48 32.10
C LEU A 107 -17.04 22.18 31.98
N SER A 108 -16.41 22.46 33.12
CA SER A 108 -15.05 23.01 33.15
C SER A 108 -14.02 21.95 32.72
N TYR A 109 -12.87 22.39 32.21
CA TYR A 109 -11.79 21.53 31.70
C TYR A 109 -11.39 20.40 32.69
N GLU A 110 -11.26 20.74 33.97
CA GLU A 110 -10.91 19.81 35.06
C GLU A 110 -11.97 18.73 35.28
N GLU A 111 -13.25 19.08 35.11
CA GLU A 111 -14.36 18.16 35.27
C GLU A 111 -14.49 17.24 34.05
N MET A 112 -14.24 17.78 32.85
CA MET A 112 -14.20 17.00 31.62
C MET A 112 -13.09 15.93 31.68
N MET A 113 -11.91 16.27 32.22
CA MET A 113 -10.80 15.32 32.34
C MET A 113 -11.11 14.18 33.33
N LYS A 114 -11.90 14.45 34.38
CA LYS A 114 -12.35 13.44 35.34
C LYS A 114 -13.57 12.66 34.85
N SER A 115 -14.36 13.23 33.94
CA SER A 115 -15.53 12.57 33.37
C SER A 115 -15.11 11.36 32.54
N ARG A 116 -15.36 10.17 33.08
CA ARG A 116 -15.12 8.92 32.36
C ARG A 116 -16.36 8.59 31.53
N SER A 117 -16.52 9.27 30.40
CA SER A 117 -17.56 8.91 29.44
C SER A 117 -17.21 7.56 28.81
N ALA A 118 -18.07 6.56 29.02
CA ALA A 118 -17.98 5.26 28.34
C ALA A 118 -18.47 5.33 26.89
N ASP A 119 -19.26 6.36 26.56
CA ASP A 119 -19.72 6.61 25.19
C ASP A 119 -18.58 7.18 24.34
N GLU A 120 -18.31 6.50 23.23
CA GLU A 120 -17.41 6.95 22.16
C GLU A 120 -18.23 7.54 21.01
N ILE A 121 -17.72 8.61 20.41
CA ILE A 121 -18.27 9.20 19.18
C ILE A 121 -17.23 9.12 18.07
N THR A 122 -17.71 8.84 16.86
CA THR A 122 -16.88 8.81 15.66
C THR A 122 -16.51 10.23 15.24
N CYS A 123 -15.24 10.44 14.95
CA CYS A 123 -14.76 11.71 14.43
C CYS A 123 -15.20 11.89 12.97
N THR A 124 -15.63 13.10 12.60
CA THR A 124 -16.08 13.45 11.24
C THR A 124 -15.07 14.29 10.46
N GLY A 125 -14.01 14.77 11.09
CA GLY A 125 -12.98 15.56 10.42
C GLY A 125 -11.69 15.59 11.21
N TRP A 126 -10.56 15.70 10.52
CA TRP A 126 -9.24 15.56 11.12
C TRP A 126 -8.40 16.82 10.96
N GLU A 127 -7.41 16.92 11.84
CA GLU A 127 -6.30 17.84 11.74
C GLU A 127 -5.02 17.00 11.61
N TYR A 128 -4.14 17.41 10.72
CA TYR A 128 -2.94 16.66 10.34
C TYR A 128 -1.69 17.41 10.78
N SER A 129 -0.66 16.69 11.22
CA SER A 129 0.63 17.29 11.59
C SER A 129 1.40 17.86 10.40
N GLN A 130 1.15 17.33 9.21
CA GLN A 130 1.78 17.79 7.98
C GLN A 130 0.73 18.48 7.13
N GLU A 131 1.10 19.62 6.57
CA GLU A 131 0.10 20.67 6.37
C GLU A 131 -0.94 20.38 5.27
N TRP A 132 -0.71 19.52 4.28
CA TRP A 132 -1.69 19.32 3.18
C TRP A 132 -1.31 18.33 2.05
N TRP A 133 -0.14 17.69 2.05
CA TRP A 133 0.38 17.01 0.85
C TRP A 133 -0.12 15.58 0.61
N THR A 134 -0.88 15.00 1.53
CA THR A 134 -1.37 13.62 1.40
C THR A 134 -2.80 13.57 0.87
N ILE A 135 -3.09 12.62 -0.02
CA ILE A 135 -4.46 12.37 -0.54
C ILE A 135 -5.42 12.11 0.64
N ILE A 136 -4.93 11.44 1.68
CA ILE A 136 -5.68 11.17 2.91
C ILE A 136 -6.13 12.47 3.60
N ALA A 137 -5.24 13.47 3.69
CA ALA A 137 -5.54 14.74 4.32
C ALA A 137 -6.50 15.59 3.49
N GLN A 138 -6.29 15.64 2.16
CA GLN A 138 -7.13 16.42 1.26
C GLN A 138 -8.60 15.99 1.31
N PHE A 139 -8.84 14.69 1.34
CA PHE A 139 -10.18 14.13 1.28
C PHE A 139 -10.72 13.64 2.65
N ASN A 140 -9.99 13.87 3.75
CA ASN A 140 -10.36 13.45 5.10
C ASN A 140 -10.69 11.94 5.22
N LEU A 141 -9.87 11.05 4.64
CA LEU A 141 -10.09 9.59 4.67
C LEU A 141 -9.31 8.85 5.77
N ALA A 142 -8.78 9.54 6.77
CA ALA A 142 -7.88 8.92 7.76
C ALA A 142 -8.49 7.72 8.51
N CYS A 143 -9.82 7.70 8.66
CA CYS A 143 -10.55 6.59 9.29
C CYS A 143 -11.51 5.87 8.33
N SER A 144 -11.26 6.00 7.02
CA SER A 144 -12.00 5.25 6.02
C SER A 144 -11.81 3.75 6.25
N LYS A 145 -12.90 2.98 6.12
CA LYS A 145 -12.83 1.52 6.14
C LYS A 145 -12.31 0.94 4.83
N LEU A 146 -12.24 1.75 3.77
CA LEU A 146 -11.75 1.31 2.48
C LEU A 146 -10.23 1.53 2.38
N PRO A 147 -9.43 0.47 2.15
CA PRO A 147 -8.00 0.60 1.87
C PRO A 147 -7.83 1.19 0.47
N ILE A 148 -7.61 2.50 0.40
CA ILE A 148 -7.45 3.24 -0.86
C ILE A 148 -6.27 2.74 -1.70
N ASN A 149 -5.22 2.26 -1.04
CA ASN A 149 -4.04 1.64 -1.65
C ASN A 149 -4.41 0.30 -2.33
N THR A 150 -5.06 -0.62 -1.61
CA THR A 150 -5.48 -1.91 -2.17
C THR A 150 -6.49 -1.74 -3.31
N LEU A 151 -7.34 -0.71 -3.25
CA LEU A 151 -8.24 -0.37 -4.35
C LEU A 151 -7.46 0.09 -5.58
N ALA A 152 -6.47 0.99 -5.42
CA ALA A 152 -5.64 1.46 -6.52
C ALA A 152 -4.86 0.30 -7.18
N GLU A 153 -4.23 -0.56 -6.38
CA GLU A 153 -3.50 -1.75 -6.84
C GLU A 153 -4.41 -2.73 -7.63
N SER A 154 -5.64 -2.94 -7.16
CA SER A 154 -6.57 -3.85 -7.81
C SER A 154 -7.10 -3.31 -9.14
N VAL A 155 -7.41 -2.02 -9.23
CA VAL A 155 -7.82 -1.36 -10.49
C VAL A 155 -6.66 -1.35 -11.49
N PHE A 156 -5.44 -1.08 -11.03
CA PHE A 156 -4.25 -1.09 -11.88
C PHE A 156 -4.00 -2.48 -12.50
N SER A 157 -3.99 -3.53 -11.67
CA SER A 157 -3.79 -4.90 -12.15
C SER A 157 -4.89 -5.38 -13.10
N ALA A 158 -6.15 -5.01 -12.85
CA ALA A 158 -7.26 -5.27 -13.78
C ALA A 158 -7.07 -4.55 -15.12
N GLY A 159 -6.64 -3.28 -15.09
CA GLY A 159 -6.31 -2.53 -16.30
C GLY A 159 -5.19 -3.17 -17.12
N ALA A 160 -4.13 -3.63 -16.45
CA ALA A 160 -3.04 -4.35 -17.10
C ALA A 160 -3.51 -5.65 -17.76
N ALA A 161 -4.35 -6.43 -17.07
CA ALA A 161 -4.92 -7.66 -17.64
C ALA A 161 -5.77 -7.39 -18.88
N CYS A 162 -6.65 -6.38 -18.83
CA CYS A 162 -7.46 -5.97 -19.97
C CYS A 162 -6.60 -5.50 -21.15
N SER A 163 -5.53 -4.75 -20.89
CA SER A 163 -4.60 -4.29 -21.93
C SER A 163 -3.92 -5.45 -22.65
N CYS A 164 -3.44 -6.46 -21.90
CA CYS A 164 -2.83 -7.65 -22.49
C CYS A 164 -3.79 -8.41 -23.40
N LEU A 165 -5.06 -8.54 -23.01
CA LEU A 165 -6.08 -9.20 -23.82
C LEU A 165 -6.34 -8.43 -25.12
N ILE A 166 -6.48 -7.11 -25.05
CA ILE A 166 -6.75 -6.28 -26.23
C ILE A 166 -5.56 -6.31 -27.20
N VAL A 167 -4.33 -6.17 -26.70
CA VAL A 167 -3.12 -6.20 -27.55
C VAL A 167 -2.92 -7.59 -28.13
N GLY A 168 -3.19 -8.65 -27.38
CA GLY A 168 -3.14 -10.02 -27.87
C GLY A 168 -4.11 -10.25 -29.04
N ILE A 169 -5.34 -9.76 -28.92
CA ILE A 169 -6.34 -9.82 -30.00
C ILE A 169 -5.93 -8.95 -31.20
N ALA A 170 -5.31 -7.79 -30.96
CA ALA A 170 -4.88 -6.90 -32.04
C ALA A 170 -3.62 -7.38 -32.77
N ALA A 171 -2.86 -8.29 -32.17
CA ALA A 171 -1.65 -8.87 -32.73
C ALA A 171 -1.90 -10.15 -33.55
N ASP A 172 -3.07 -10.77 -33.39
CA ASP A 172 -3.59 -11.86 -34.23
C ASP A 172 -4.19 -11.29 -35.53
#